data_AF-M5FXD4-F1
#
_entry.id   AF-M5FXD4-F1
#
_cell.length_a   1.000
_cell.length_b   1.000
_cell.length_c   1.000
_cell.angle_alpha   90.00
_cell.angle_beta   90.00
_cell.angle_gamma   90.00
#
_symmetry.space_group_name_H-M   'P 1'
#
loop_
_entity.id
_entity.type
_entity.pdbx_description
1 polymer ?
#
loop_
_entity_poly.entity_id
_entity_poly.type
_entity_poly.pdbx_seq_one_letter_code
_entity_poly.pdbx_strand_id
1 'polypeptide(L)'
;METVLANGLRVTEITAKGKDRLAAALIFPTGSNADPHHRPGLAHLMEHILARMVFDTVREKYGGHLDASTTEIYTVFAFDICGRESSQFLKELLDCFFAKEASQTEHLERGLDDVVDEYFYARRAYRIPDIAEEILGQLRGVKGPKDGNEDTLLGTSRDRAVALEVLSGEV
;
A
#
# COMPACT_ATOMS: atom_id res chain seq x y z
N MET A 1 -22.33 14.55 0.55
CA MET A 1 -23.37 13.61 1.02
C MET A 1 -22.68 12.35 1.47
N GLU A 2 -23.11 11.73 2.58
CA GLU A 2 -22.58 10.45 3.04
C GLU A 2 -23.60 9.34 2.78
N THR A 3 -23.15 8.21 2.23
CA THR A 3 -23.96 7.04 1.93
C THR A 3 -23.22 5.77 2.34
N VAL A 4 -23.93 4.78 2.87
CA VAL A 4 -23.39 3.44 3.15
C VAL A 4 -23.94 2.47 2.11
N LEU A 5 -23.05 1.76 1.40
CA LEU A 5 -23.39 0.76 0.41
C LEU A 5 -23.79 -0.57 1.08
N ALA A 6 -24.44 -1.46 0.33
CA ALA A 6 -24.91 -2.76 0.84
C ALA A 6 -23.78 -3.67 1.37
N ASN A 7 -22.54 -3.49 0.87
CA ASN A 7 -21.34 -4.19 1.34
C ASN A 7 -20.68 -3.52 2.56
N GLY A 8 -21.28 -2.46 3.12
CA GLY A 8 -20.76 -1.74 4.29
C GLY A 8 -19.75 -0.63 3.97
N LEU A 9 -19.38 -0.43 2.70
CA LEU A 9 -18.49 0.67 2.30
C LEU A 9 -19.18 2.02 2.53
N ARG A 10 -18.48 2.95 3.20
CA ARG A 10 -18.95 4.32 3.42
C ARG A 10 -18.38 5.23 2.34
N VAL A 11 -19.25 5.99 1.69
CA VAL A 11 -18.91 6.88 0.59
C VAL A 11 -19.28 8.30 0.98
N THR A 12 -18.29 9.19 0.96
CA THR A 12 -18.52 10.64 1.10
C THR A 12 -18.31 11.31 -0.24
N GLU A 13 -19.39 11.88 -0.79
CA GLU A 13 -19.35 12.64 -2.02
C GLU A 13 -19.24 14.14 -1.73
N ILE A 14 -18.30 14.79 -2.40
CA ILE A 14 -18.10 16.25 -2.35
C ILE A 14 -18.23 16.80 -3.78
N THR A 15 -19.28 17.58 -4.03
CA THR A 15 -19.51 18.18 -5.35
C THR A 15 -18.84 19.56 -5.42
N ALA A 16 -17.79 19.68 -6.25
CA ALA A 16 -17.14 20.95 -6.55
C ALA A 16 -17.47 21.42 -7.97
N LYS A 17 -18.25 22.49 -8.11
CA LYS A 17 -18.64 23.05 -9.43
C LYS A 17 -17.44 23.74 -10.10
N GLY A 18 -17.35 23.62 -11.42
CA GLY A 18 -16.35 24.31 -12.24
C GLY A 18 -14.94 23.72 -12.16
N LYS A 19 -14.79 22.51 -11.62
CA LYS A 19 -13.53 21.74 -11.64
C LYS A 19 -13.50 20.83 -12.86
N ASP A 20 -12.33 20.75 -13.47
CA ASP A 20 -11.99 19.90 -14.61
C ASP A 20 -11.39 18.55 -14.20
N ARG A 21 -11.06 18.40 -12.92
CA ARG A 21 -10.53 17.17 -12.32
C ARG A 21 -11.51 16.55 -11.33
N LEU A 22 -11.49 15.22 -11.27
CA LEU A 22 -12.06 14.47 -10.16
C LEU A 22 -10.93 14.06 -9.22
N ALA A 23 -11.17 14.15 -7.92
CA ALA A 23 -10.31 13.57 -6.89
C ALA A 23 -11.11 12.59 -6.04
N ALA A 24 -10.47 11.50 -5.62
CA ALA A 24 -11.05 10.58 -4.66
C ALA A 24 -9.95 9.97 -3.78
N ALA A 25 -10.37 9.42 -2.65
CA ALA A 25 -9.50 8.67 -1.76
C ALA A 25 -10.21 7.39 -1.31
N LEU A 26 -9.48 6.27 -1.35
CA LEU A 26 -9.89 4.99 -0.77
C LEU A 26 -9.10 4.76 0.52
N ILE A 27 -9.81 4.57 1.62
CA ILE A 27 -9.20 4.43 2.94
C ILE A 27 -9.55 3.06 3.50
N PHE A 28 -8.52 2.29 3.82
CA PHE A 28 -8.63 1.03 4.56
C PHE A 28 -8.38 1.34 6.04
N PRO A 29 -9.30 0.99 6.97
CA PRO A 29 -9.15 1.25 8.40
C PRO A 29 -8.20 0.24 9.08
N THR A 30 -7.10 -0.06 8.41
CA THR A 30 -6.06 -1.00 8.81
C THR A 30 -4.73 -0.39 8.38
N GLY A 31 -3.75 -0.39 9.27
CA GLY A 31 -2.37 0.06 9.00
C GLY A 31 -1.36 -0.89 9.63
N SER A 32 -0.11 -0.45 9.80
CA SER A 32 1.00 -1.32 10.22
C SER A 32 0.85 -1.92 11.63
N ASN A 33 -0.02 -1.40 12.52
CA ASN A 33 -0.31 -2.08 13.79
C ASN A 33 -0.93 -3.47 13.59
N ALA A 34 -1.63 -3.66 12.47
CA ALA A 34 -2.25 -4.93 12.11
C ALA A 34 -1.27 -5.92 11.47
N ASP A 35 -0.03 -5.51 11.19
CA ASP A 35 0.97 -6.40 10.60
C ASP A 35 1.16 -7.66 11.44
N PRO A 36 1.32 -8.85 10.85
CA PRO A 36 1.71 -10.02 11.60
C PRO A 36 3.00 -9.75 12.38
N HIS A 37 3.10 -10.24 13.62
CA HIS A 37 4.30 -10.02 14.45
C HIS A 37 5.60 -10.47 13.76
N HIS A 38 5.52 -11.48 12.91
CA HIS A 38 6.63 -12.04 12.16
C HIS A 38 6.82 -11.42 10.76
N ARG A 39 5.99 -10.43 10.38
CA ARG A 39 6.12 -9.65 9.13
C ARG A 39 5.77 -8.17 9.33
N PRO A 40 6.57 -7.41 10.11
CA PRO A 40 6.50 -5.95 10.11
C PRO A 40 6.60 -5.35 8.70
N GLY A 41 5.84 -4.29 8.42
CA GLY A 41 5.86 -3.58 7.14
C GLY A 41 4.95 -4.19 6.08
N LEU A 42 4.18 -5.24 6.39
CA LEU A 42 3.33 -5.91 5.40
C LEU A 42 2.21 -5.00 4.86
N ALA A 43 1.60 -4.18 5.72
CA ALA A 43 0.62 -3.18 5.29
C ALA A 43 1.22 -2.17 4.31
N HIS A 44 2.45 -1.72 4.58
CA HIS A 44 3.17 -0.80 3.68
C HIS A 44 3.55 -1.48 2.36
N LEU A 45 4.01 -2.73 2.39
CA LEU A 45 4.26 -3.48 1.16
C LEU A 45 2.99 -3.68 0.32
N MET A 46 1.87 -3.99 0.95
CA MET A 46 0.59 -4.14 0.26
C MET A 46 0.15 -2.83 -0.38
N GLU A 47 0.41 -1.70 0.26
CA GLU A 47 0.21 -0.38 -0.35
C GLU A 47 0.98 -0.24 -1.66
N HIS A 48 2.30 -0.50 -1.65
CA HIS A 48 3.13 -0.42 -2.84
C HIS A 48 2.64 -1.35 -3.96
N ILE A 49 2.32 -2.60 -3.64
CA ILE A 49 1.79 -3.57 -4.62
C ILE A 49 0.52 -3.04 -5.29
N LEU A 50 -0.45 -2.60 -4.49
CA LEU A 50 -1.74 -2.12 -5.00
C LEU A 50 -1.61 -0.80 -5.75
N ALA A 51 -0.76 0.12 -5.26
CA ALA A 51 -0.50 1.39 -5.93
C ALA A 51 0.08 1.15 -7.33
N ARG A 52 1.04 0.22 -7.45
CA ARG A 52 1.66 -0.15 -8.73
C ARG A 52 0.67 -0.75 -9.73
N MET A 53 -0.28 -1.56 -9.27
CA MET A 53 -1.31 -2.15 -10.14
C MET A 53 -2.15 -1.08 -10.86
N VAL A 54 -2.39 0.06 -10.21
CA VAL A 54 -3.26 1.12 -10.75
C VAL A 54 -2.50 2.34 -11.27
N PHE A 55 -1.19 2.42 -11.02
CA PHE A 55 -0.36 3.59 -11.32
C PHE A 55 -0.38 3.97 -12.81
N ASP A 56 -0.06 3.02 -13.69
CA ASP A 56 -0.04 3.26 -15.14
C ASP A 56 -1.43 3.63 -15.65
N THR A 57 -2.47 3.00 -15.11
CA THR A 57 -3.87 3.34 -15.44
C THR A 57 -4.19 4.79 -15.05
N VAL A 58 -3.85 5.23 -13.84
CA VAL A 58 -4.10 6.60 -13.39
C VAL A 58 -3.32 7.60 -14.25
N ARG A 59 -2.02 7.36 -14.47
CA ARG A 59 -1.14 8.33 -15.13
C ARG A 59 -1.31 8.35 -16.65
N GLU A 60 -1.24 7.20 -17.30
CA GLU A 60 -1.16 7.11 -18.75
C GLU A 60 -2.54 7.19 -19.40
N LYS A 61 -3.53 6.52 -18.81
CA LYS A 61 -4.89 6.49 -19.38
C LYS A 61 -5.73 7.70 -18.95
N TYR A 62 -5.67 8.10 -17.69
CA TYR A 62 -6.52 9.14 -17.14
C TYR A 62 -5.82 10.50 -16.91
N GLY A 63 -4.52 10.61 -17.20
CA GLY A 63 -3.75 11.86 -17.05
C GLY A 63 -3.75 12.38 -15.61
N GLY A 64 -3.80 11.46 -14.66
CA GLY A 64 -3.96 11.69 -13.24
C GLY A 64 -2.69 11.55 -12.42
N HIS A 65 -2.84 11.71 -11.11
CA HIS A 65 -1.83 11.39 -10.11
C HIS A 65 -2.41 10.42 -9.09
N LEU A 66 -1.54 9.54 -8.60
CA LEU A 66 -1.82 8.64 -7.49
C LEU A 66 -0.76 8.90 -6.43
N ASP A 67 -1.21 8.92 -5.19
CA ASP A 67 -0.37 8.88 -4.01
C ASP A 67 -0.97 7.89 -3.01
N ALA A 68 -0.13 7.32 -2.16
CA ALA A 68 -0.56 6.37 -1.15
C ALA A 68 0.24 6.56 0.14
N SER A 69 -0.35 6.16 1.27
CA SER A 69 0.36 6.21 2.55
C SER A 69 -0.25 5.26 3.58
N THR A 70 0.64 4.59 4.31
CA THR A 70 0.31 3.67 5.39
C THR A 70 0.78 4.27 6.69
N THR A 71 -0.18 4.42 7.60
CA THR A 71 0.07 4.78 8.98
C THR A 71 -0.03 3.54 9.87
N GLU A 72 0.07 3.74 11.17
CA GLU A 72 -0.10 2.68 12.15
C GLU A 72 -1.53 2.11 12.16
N ILE A 73 -2.54 2.89 11.74
CA ILE A 73 -3.96 2.53 11.92
C ILE A 73 -4.81 2.58 10.64
N TYR A 74 -4.31 3.16 9.55
CA TYR A 74 -4.99 3.17 8.25
C TYR A 74 -3.98 3.19 7.10
N THR A 75 -4.44 2.73 5.94
CA THR A 75 -3.79 2.89 4.63
C THR A 75 -4.72 3.67 3.72
N VAL A 76 -4.19 4.68 3.02
CA VAL A 76 -4.96 5.53 2.10
C VAL A 76 -4.35 5.52 0.71
N PHE A 77 -5.19 5.46 -0.30
CA PHE A 77 -4.84 5.71 -1.70
C PHE A 77 -5.62 6.94 -2.15
N ALA A 78 -4.92 8.00 -2.51
CA ALA A 78 -5.50 9.26 -2.98
C ALA A 78 -5.12 9.47 -4.45
N PHE A 79 -6.10 9.84 -5.27
CA PHE A 79 -5.87 10.04 -6.68
C PHE A 79 -6.66 11.20 -7.22
N ASP A 80 -6.14 11.79 -8.29
CA ASP A 80 -6.87 12.71 -9.16
C ASP A 80 -6.79 12.27 -10.62
N ILE A 81 -7.78 12.67 -11.42
CA ILE A 81 -7.83 12.37 -12.85
C ILE A 81 -8.34 13.57 -13.64
N CYS A 82 -7.95 13.65 -14.91
CA CYS A 82 -8.54 14.59 -15.88
C CYS A 82 -9.96 14.11 -16.27
N GLY A 83 -10.90 15.04 -16.40
CA GLY A 83 -12.34 14.77 -16.29
C GLY A 83 -13.04 13.92 -17.37
N ARG A 84 -14.36 13.77 -17.12
CA ARG A 84 -15.49 13.08 -17.80
C ARG A 84 -15.66 11.57 -17.60
N GLU A 85 -14.61 10.79 -17.37
CA GLU A 85 -14.73 9.32 -17.27
C GLU A 85 -14.73 8.79 -15.83
N SER A 86 -15.25 9.60 -14.89
CA SER A 86 -15.21 9.33 -13.45
C SER A 86 -15.75 7.97 -13.03
N SER A 87 -16.90 7.57 -13.58
CA SER A 87 -17.53 6.29 -13.24
C SER A 87 -16.75 5.09 -13.75
N GLN A 88 -16.16 5.20 -14.94
CA GLN A 88 -15.36 4.12 -15.52
C GLN A 88 -14.04 3.97 -14.76
N PHE A 89 -13.37 5.09 -14.50
CA PHE A 89 -12.15 5.11 -13.70
C PHE A 89 -12.35 4.49 -12.31
N LEU A 90 -13.38 4.91 -11.56
CA LEU A 90 -13.65 4.34 -10.24
C LEU A 90 -13.93 2.83 -10.31
N LYS A 91 -14.63 2.37 -11.36
CA LYS A 91 -14.87 0.94 -11.56
C LYS A 91 -13.55 0.18 -11.78
N GLU A 92 -12.71 0.64 -12.71
CA GLU A 92 -11.44 -0.02 -13.03
C GLU A 92 -10.49 -0.03 -11.82
N LEU A 93 -10.43 1.08 -11.08
CA LEU A 93 -9.64 1.18 -9.86
C LEU A 93 -10.11 0.16 -8.81
N LEU A 94 -11.41 0.12 -8.52
CA LEU A 94 -11.95 -0.84 -7.55
C LEU A 94 -11.76 -2.29 -8.02
N ASP A 95 -11.91 -2.58 -9.31
CA ASP A 95 -11.65 -3.91 -9.86
C ASP A 95 -10.19 -4.35 -9.62
N CYS A 96 -9.22 -3.44 -9.70
CA CYS A 96 -7.81 -3.71 -9.36
C CYS A 96 -7.62 -3.97 -7.86
N PHE A 97 -8.19 -3.13 -7.00
CA PHE A 97 -8.09 -3.30 -5.53
C PHE A 97 -8.70 -4.62 -5.03
N PHE A 98 -9.73 -5.11 -5.73
CA PHE A 98 -10.42 -6.35 -5.40
C PHE A 98 -10.10 -7.49 -6.38
N ALA A 99 -9.03 -7.35 -7.18
CA ALA A 99 -8.57 -8.39 -8.09
C ALA A 99 -8.03 -9.61 -7.33
N LYS A 100 -7.88 -10.73 -8.04
CA LYS A 100 -7.34 -11.98 -7.47
C LYS A 100 -5.86 -11.83 -7.12
N GLU A 101 -5.42 -12.59 -6.12
CA GLU A 101 -4.04 -12.64 -5.60
C GLU A 101 -2.97 -12.81 -6.68
N ALA A 102 -3.24 -13.59 -7.75
CA ALA A 102 -2.30 -13.79 -8.85
C ALA A 102 -1.87 -12.47 -9.54
N SER A 103 -2.74 -11.47 -9.60
CA SER A 103 -2.41 -10.15 -10.16
C SER A 103 -1.57 -9.30 -9.22
N GLN A 104 -1.59 -9.58 -7.92
CA GLN A 104 -0.81 -8.88 -6.91
C GLN A 104 0.64 -9.40 -6.89
N THR A 105 0.84 -10.70 -7.09
CA THR A 105 2.17 -11.34 -7.09
C THR A 105 3.07 -10.82 -8.21
N GLU A 106 2.53 -10.42 -9.36
CA GLU A 106 3.31 -9.83 -10.46
C GLU A 106 4.05 -8.54 -10.05
N HIS A 107 3.51 -7.81 -9.07
CA HIS A 107 4.09 -6.56 -8.58
C HIS A 107 4.88 -6.73 -7.27
N LEU A 108 4.94 -7.93 -6.70
CA LEU A 108 5.53 -8.20 -5.40
C LEU A 108 7.01 -7.86 -5.36
N GLU A 109 7.82 -8.37 -6.30
CA GLU A 109 9.27 -8.16 -6.30
C GLU A 109 9.61 -6.66 -6.37
N ARG A 110 8.96 -5.93 -7.28
CA ARG A 110 9.19 -4.49 -7.42
C ARG A 110 8.69 -3.70 -6.23
N GLY A 111 7.55 -4.07 -5.65
CA GLY A 111 7.04 -3.44 -4.44
C GLY A 111 7.96 -3.65 -3.24
N LEU A 112 8.59 -4.83 -3.14
CA LEU A 112 9.62 -5.10 -2.14
C LEU A 112 10.85 -4.21 -2.33
N ASP A 113 11.36 -4.12 -3.56
CA ASP A 113 12.51 -3.26 -3.88
C ASP A 113 12.22 -1.79 -3.52
N ASP A 114 11.04 -1.28 -3.89
CA ASP A 114 10.61 0.10 -3.60
C ASP A 114 10.58 0.38 -2.08
N VAL A 115 10.00 -0.54 -1.30
CA VAL A 115 9.92 -0.42 0.17
C VAL A 115 11.31 -0.46 0.81
N VAL A 116 12.19 -1.35 0.35
CA VAL A 116 13.55 -1.47 0.86
C VAL A 116 14.36 -0.20 0.58
N ASP A 117 14.25 0.33 -0.64
CA ASP A 117 14.91 1.58 -1.03
C ASP A 117 14.39 2.77 -0.21
N GLU A 118 13.08 2.86 0.02
CA GLU A 118 12.47 3.89 0.85
C GLU A 118 12.98 3.83 2.30
N TYR A 119 13.04 2.64 2.89
CA TYR A 119 13.56 2.42 4.24
C TYR A 119 15.01 2.93 4.37
N PHE A 120 15.89 2.55 3.44
CA PHE A 120 17.29 2.99 3.46
C PHE A 120 17.43 4.49 3.18
N TYR A 121 16.62 5.04 2.28
CA TYR A 121 16.60 6.47 2.00
C TYR A 121 16.21 7.27 3.24
N ALA A 122 15.09 6.91 3.90
CA ALA A 122 14.60 7.58 5.09
C ALA A 122 15.65 7.56 6.21
N ARG A 123 16.29 6.40 6.44
CA ARG A 123 17.36 6.30 7.46
C ARG A 123 18.54 7.20 7.16
N ARG A 124 18.97 7.27 5.90
CA ARG A 124 20.09 8.13 5.49
C ARG A 124 19.74 9.61 5.60
N ALA A 125 18.53 9.99 5.20
CA ALA A 125 18.07 11.37 5.19
C ALA A 125 17.84 11.91 6.62
N TYR A 126 17.20 11.11 7.48
CA TYR A 126 16.77 11.55 8.81
C TYR A 126 17.75 11.18 9.94
N ARG A 127 18.84 10.45 9.65
CA ARG A 127 19.84 9.99 10.64
C ARG A 127 19.21 9.32 11.87
N ILE A 128 18.15 8.54 11.64
CA ILE A 128 17.44 7.85 12.73
C ILE A 128 18.39 6.77 13.29
N PRO A 129 18.81 6.87 14.56
CA PRO A 129 19.72 5.87 15.14
C PRO A 129 19.01 4.53 15.31
N ASP A 130 19.65 3.43 14.91
CA ASP A 130 19.18 2.05 15.10
C ASP A 130 18.63 1.79 16.52
N ILE A 131 19.31 2.37 17.49
CA ILE A 131 19.08 2.19 18.92
C ILE A 131 17.73 2.75 19.39
N ALA A 132 17.20 3.83 18.78
CA ALA A 132 15.98 4.45 19.27
C ALA A 132 14.74 3.59 18.98
N GLU A 133 14.65 3.01 17.78
CA GLU A 133 13.58 2.07 17.43
C GLU A 133 13.77 0.72 18.12
N GLU A 134 15.00 0.23 18.26
CA GLU A 134 15.28 -1.01 18.98
C GLU A 134 14.91 -0.90 20.48
N ILE A 135 15.25 0.21 21.13
CA ILE A 135 14.86 0.50 22.51
C ILE A 135 13.35 0.67 22.63
N LEU A 136 12.70 1.40 21.72
CA LEU A 136 11.24 1.55 21.74
C LEU A 136 10.52 0.23 21.48
N GLY A 137 11.06 -0.60 20.58
CA GLY A 137 10.60 -1.95 20.29
C GLY A 137 10.67 -2.87 21.51
N GLN A 138 11.80 -2.87 22.20
CA GLN A 138 11.98 -3.63 23.45
C GLN A 138 11.10 -3.12 24.59
N LEU A 139 10.89 -1.80 24.70
CA LEU A 139 10.10 -1.20 25.79
C LEU A 139 8.58 -1.26 25.58
N ARG A 140 8.10 -1.26 24.34
CA ARG A 140 6.66 -1.23 24.02
C ARG A 140 6.12 -2.51 23.36
N GLY A 141 6.98 -3.51 23.12
CA GLY A 141 6.61 -4.70 22.35
C GLY A 141 6.28 -4.37 20.89
N VAL A 142 6.93 -3.35 20.30
CA VAL A 142 6.66 -2.91 18.92
C VAL A 142 7.14 -3.98 17.94
N LYS A 143 6.30 -4.27 16.95
CA LYS A 143 6.55 -5.18 15.83
C LYS A 143 7.53 -4.55 14.85
N GLY A 144 8.83 -4.50 15.16
CA GLY A 144 9.87 -4.04 14.22
C GLY A 144 9.61 -2.67 13.56
N PRO A 145 10.32 -2.33 12.47
CA PRO A 145 10.10 -1.09 11.72
C PRO A 145 8.77 -1.15 10.95
N LYS A 146 7.94 -0.12 11.12
CA LYS A 146 6.61 -0.03 10.48
C LYS A 146 6.65 0.06 8.95
N ASP A 147 7.75 0.58 8.41
CA ASP A 147 7.92 0.77 6.96
C ASP A 147 8.38 -0.55 6.31
N GLY A 148 8.85 -1.53 7.09
CA GLY A 148 9.42 -2.78 6.58
C GLY A 148 10.83 -2.61 5.99
N ASN A 149 11.48 -3.75 5.77
CA ASN A 149 12.78 -3.89 5.11
C ASN A 149 12.97 -5.35 4.67
N GLU A 150 14.11 -5.67 4.03
CA GLU A 150 14.37 -7.01 3.49
C GLU A 150 14.21 -8.11 4.56
N ASP A 151 14.79 -7.92 5.76
CA ASP A 151 14.75 -8.91 6.85
C ASP A 151 13.32 -9.17 7.36
N THR A 152 12.50 -8.12 7.45
CA THR A 152 11.13 -8.21 7.98
C THR A 152 10.11 -8.73 6.97
N LEU A 153 10.33 -8.47 5.67
CA LEU A 153 9.39 -8.82 4.61
C LEU A 153 9.72 -10.14 3.91
N LEU A 154 11.01 -10.46 3.76
CA LEU A 154 11.47 -11.72 3.16
C LEU A 154 11.87 -12.77 4.19
N GLY A 155 11.98 -12.38 5.47
CA GLY A 155 12.47 -13.25 6.53
C GLY A 155 13.96 -13.56 6.40
N THR A 156 14.41 -14.59 7.09
CA THR A 156 15.80 -15.07 6.94
C THR A 156 16.01 -15.70 5.56
N SER A 157 17.26 -15.96 5.16
CA SER A 157 17.59 -16.62 3.87
C SER A 157 16.84 -17.94 3.62
N ARG A 158 16.35 -18.58 4.69
CA ARG A 158 15.57 -19.82 4.67
C ARG A 158 14.09 -19.58 4.34
N ASP A 159 13.54 -18.44 4.76
CA ASP A 159 12.16 -18.04 4.49
C ASP A 159 12.00 -17.59 3.02
N ARG A 160 13.05 -16.99 2.44
CA ARG A 160 13.14 -16.63 1.02
C ARG A 160 12.98 -17.83 0.09
N ALA A 161 13.58 -18.98 0.41
CA ALA A 161 13.46 -20.20 -0.38
C ALA A 161 12.03 -20.78 -0.35
N VAL A 162 11.40 -20.78 0.82
CA VAL A 162 10.02 -21.27 1.00
C VAL A 162 9.01 -20.33 0.34
N ALA A 163 9.19 -19.02 0.44
CA ALA A 163 8.32 -18.05 -0.24
C ALA A 163 8.40 -18.20 -1.76
N LEU A 164 9.59 -18.42 -2.33
CA LEU A 164 9.76 -18.67 -3.75
C LEU A 164 9.16 -20.01 -4.20
N GLU A 165 9.29 -21.10 -3.42
CA GLU A 165 8.65 -22.40 -3.71
C GLU A 165 7.11 -22.34 -3.66
N VAL A 166 6.55 -21.58 -2.71
CA VAL A 166 5.09 -21.42 -2.58
C VAL A 166 4.53 -20.55 -3.71
N LEU A 167 5.27 -19.50 -4.12
CA LEU A 167 4.85 -18.59 -5.19
C LEU A 167 5.11 -19.16 -6.59
N SER A 168 6.07 -20.07 -6.77
CA SER A 168 6.32 -20.77 -8.03
C SER A 168 5.30 -21.88 -8.32
N GLY A 169 4.47 -22.24 -7.34
CA GLY A 169 3.46 -23.29 -7.48
C GLY A 169 4.06 -24.70 -7.54
N GLU A 170 5.26 -24.91 -7.00
CA GLU A 170 5.94 -26.22 -6.98
C GLU A 170 5.56 -27.10 -5.77
N VAL A 171 4.37 -26.89 -5.19
CA VAL A 171 3.81 -27.71 -4.09
C VAL A 171 2.48 -28.36 -4.50
#